data_AF-A0A953UNN7-F1
#
_entry.id   AF-A0A953UNN7-F1
#
_cell.length_a   1.000
_cell.length_b   1.000
_cell.length_c   1.000
_cell.angle_alpha   90.00
_cell.angle_beta   90.00
_cell.angle_gamma   90.00
#
_symmetry.space_group_name_H-M   'P 1'
#
loop_
_entity.id
_entity.type
_entity.pdbx_description
1 polymer ?
#
loop_
_entity_poly.entity_id
_entity_poly.type
_entity_poly.pdbx_seq_one_letter_code
_entity_poly.pdbx_strand_id
1 'polypeptide(L)' 'MKSLELAQDAPANLEWLNRNRAAYMGEWVALHKGRLIAHGKNGLDLYQAALAQGISLPLMHRIVQEHPVSWGGW' A
#
# COMPACT_ATOMS: atom_id res chain seq x y z
N MET A 1 11.75 -8.20 -16.51
CA MET A 1 11.76 -9.14 -15.36
C MET A 1 11.11 -8.56 -14.10
N LYS A 2 11.36 -7.28 -13.75
CA LYS A 2 10.79 -6.61 -12.56
C LYS A 2 9.26 -6.65 -12.41
N SER A 3 8.51 -6.64 -13.52
CA SER A 3 7.04 -6.70 -13.50
C SER A 3 6.48 -8.04 -13.01
N LEU A 4 7.24 -9.13 -13.14
CA LEU A 4 6.81 -10.47 -12.73
C LEU A 4 6.91 -10.65 -11.21
N GLU A 5 7.95 -10.07 -10.60
CA GLU A 5 8.16 -10.10 -9.14
C GLU A 5 7.04 -9.35 -8.40
N LEU A 6 6.61 -8.21 -8.94
CA LEU A 6 5.45 -7.46 -8.43
C LEU A 6 4.17 -8.29 -8.44
N ALA A 7 3.94 -9.07 -9.50
CA ALA A 7 2.76 -9.94 -9.62
C ALA A 7 2.81 -11.11 -8.62
N GLN A 8 3.99 -11.64 -8.33
CA GLN A 8 4.19 -12.70 -7.34
C GLN A 8 3.90 -12.23 -5.91
N ASP A 9 4.22 -10.97 -5.61
CA ASP A 9 4.03 -10.39 -4.27
C ASP A 9 2.61 -9.86 -4.04
N ALA A 10 1.81 -9.70 -5.11
CA ALA A 10 0.44 -9.18 -5.05
C ALA A 10 -0.47 -9.90 -4.02
N PRO A 11 -0.57 -11.24 -3.98
CA PRO A 11 -1.43 -11.92 -3.00
C PRO A 11 -1.01 -11.66 -1.55
N ALA A 12 0.29 -11.68 -1.26
CA ALA A 12 0.81 -11.43 0.08
C ALA A 12 0.59 -9.97 0.53
N ASN A 13 0.79 -9.02 -0.38
CA ASN A 13 0.52 -7.61 -0.12
C ASN A 13 -0.98 -7.35 0.12
N LEU A 14 -1.86 -8.01 -0.64
CA LEU A 14 -3.31 -7.89 -0.46
C LEU A 14 -3.77 -8.47 0.88
N GLU A 15 -3.22 -9.61 1.29
CA GLU A 15 -3.49 -10.21 2.60
C GLU A 15 -3.10 -9.25 3.73
N TRP A 16 -1.93 -8.60 3.62
CA TRP A 16 -1.50 -7.60 4.59
C TRP A 16 -2.49 -6.43 4.66
N LEU A 17 -2.92 -5.90 3.51
CA LEU A 17 -3.90 -4.79 3.45
C LEU A 17 -5.21 -5.17 4.13
N ASN A 18 -5.75 -6.35 3.83
CA ASN A 18 -7.01 -6.80 4.43
C ASN A 18 -6.96 -6.88 5.95
N ARG A 19 -5.83 -7.33 6.50
CA ARG A 19 -5.64 -7.47 7.95
C ARG A 19 -5.34 -6.14 8.65
N ASN A 20 -4.64 -5.21 8.00
CA ASN A 20 -4.04 -4.06 8.66
C ASN A 20 -4.63 -2.71 8.25
N ARG A 21 -5.35 -2.61 7.13
CA ARG A 21 -5.82 -1.33 6.57
C ARG A 21 -6.51 -0.43 7.60
N ALA A 22 -7.31 -0.98 8.49
CA ALA A 22 -8.04 -0.21 9.49
C ALA A 22 -7.12 0.62 10.41
N ALA A 23 -5.92 0.12 10.73
CA ALA A 23 -4.97 0.81 11.60
C ALA A 23 -4.22 1.97 10.92
N TYR A 24 -4.15 1.96 9.59
CA TYR A 24 -3.38 2.92 8.78
C TYR A 24 -4.29 3.87 7.99
N MET A 25 -5.52 4.09 8.46
CA MET A 25 -6.51 4.94 7.78
C MET A 25 -5.98 6.35 7.53
N GLY A 26 -6.08 6.81 6.29
CA GLY A 26 -5.60 8.11 5.84
C GLY A 26 -4.10 8.16 5.50
N GLU A 27 -3.35 7.10 5.80
CA GLU A 27 -1.92 7.00 5.53
C GLU A 27 -1.63 6.27 4.21
N TRP A 28 -0.47 6.55 3.67
CA TRP A 28 0.19 5.72 2.67
C TRP A 28 0.92 4.57 3.35
N VAL A 29 0.90 3.41 2.72
CA VAL A 29 1.68 2.23 3.11
C VAL A 29 2.54 1.78 1.93
N ALA A 30 3.78 1.37 2.21
CA ALA A 30 4.68 0.74 1.26
C ALA A 30 4.86 -0.73 1.66
N LEU A 31 4.47 -1.63 0.76
CA LEU A 31 4.54 -3.06 0.98
C LEU A 31 5.54 -3.72 0.03
N HIS A 32 6.27 -4.70 0.53
CA HIS A 32 7.12 -5.56 -0.28
C HIS A 32 7.05 -6.99 0.26
N LYS A 33 6.75 -7.97 -0.59
CA LYS A 33 6.66 -9.39 -0.21
C LYS A 33 5.74 -9.64 1.00
N GLY A 34 4.60 -8.94 1.09
CA GLY A 34 3.62 -9.06 2.18
C GLY A 34 4.00 -8.38 3.49
N ARG A 35 5.02 -7.52 3.48
CA ARG A 35 5.51 -6.83 4.68
C ARG A 35 5.43 -5.32 4.54
N LEU A 36 5.09 -4.64 5.64
CA LEU A 36 5.17 -3.20 5.76
C LEU A 36 6.64 -2.76 5.85
N ILE A 37 7.03 -1.89 4.94
CA ILE A 37 8.37 -1.32 4.85
C ILE A 37 8.39 0.11 5.38
N ALA A 38 7.33 0.87 5.09
CA ALA A 38 7.11 2.22 5.58
C ALA A 38 5.62 2.57 5.56
N HIS A 39 5.22 3.54 6.38
CA HIS A 39 3.90 4.18 6.31
C HIS A 39 4.03 5.67 6.62
N GLY A 40 3.03 6.47 6.24
CA GLY A 40 2.96 7.88 6.61
C GLY A 40 2.01 8.70 5.75
N LYS A 41 1.90 9.99 6.04
CA LYS A 41 0.95 10.89 5.34
C LYS A 41 1.41 11.34 3.96
N ASN A 42 2.71 11.21 3.65
CA ASN A 42 3.31 11.65 2.40
C ASN A 42 3.85 10.45 1.59
N GLY A 43 3.30 10.22 0.40
CA GLY A 43 3.74 9.14 -0.49
C GLY A 43 5.15 9.34 -1.06
N LEU A 44 5.65 10.58 -1.15
CA LEU A 44 6.99 10.84 -1.66
C LEU A 44 8.08 10.45 -0.66
N ASP A 45 7.93 10.87 0.61
CA ASP A 45 8.82 10.45 1.70
C ASP A 45 8.82 8.92 1.85
N LEU A 46 7.65 8.30 1.72
CA LEU A 46 7.47 6.85 1.76
C LEU A 46 8.26 6.14 0.65
N TYR A 47 8.22 6.68 -0.57
CA TYR A 47 8.99 6.14 -1.69
C TYR A 47 10.49 6.26 -1.46
N GLN A 48 10.95 7.42 -0.98
CA GLN A 48 12.36 7.64 -0.64
C GLN A 48 12.83 6.69 0.47
N ALA A 49 11.99 6.47 1.50
CA ALA A 49 12.28 5.52 2.57
C ALA A 49 12.39 4.07 2.06
N ALA A 50 11.60 3.67 1.07
CA ALA A 50 11.71 2.36 0.44
C ALA A 50 12.99 2.23 -0.40
N LEU A 51 13.36 3.27 -1.16
CA LEU A 51 14.61 3.31 -1.92
C LEU A 51 15.84 3.23 -1.01
N ALA A 52 15.83 3.92 0.13
CA ALA A 52 16.91 3.86 1.12
C ALA A 52 17.12 2.45 1.69
N GLN A 53 16.08 1.62 1.68
CA GLN A 53 16.12 0.21 2.08
C GLN A 53 16.47 -0.74 0.91
N GLY A 54 16.81 -0.21 -0.26
CA GLY A 54 17.14 -0.99 -1.46
C GLY A 54 15.92 -1.56 -2.19
N ILE A 55 14.70 -1.16 -1.81
CA ILE A 55 13.46 -1.66 -2.41
C ILE A 55 13.04 -0.69 -3.52
N SER A 56 13.34 -1.07 -4.76
CA SER A 56 13.07 -0.23 -5.93
C SER A 56 11.60 -0.21 -6.37
N LEU A 57 10.82 -1.23 -5.99
CA LEU A 57 9.43 -1.41 -6.44
C LEU A 57 8.52 -1.87 -5.29
N PRO A 58 8.28 -1.02 -4.27
CA PRO A 58 7.26 -1.30 -3.28
C PRO A 58 5.86 -1.13 -3.90
N LEU A 59 4.90 -1.93 -3.43
CA LEU A 59 3.49 -1.62 -3.63
C LEU A 59 3.14 -0.43 -2.72
N MET A 60 2.90 0.73 -3.31
CA MET A 60 2.43 1.91 -2.59
C MET A 60 0.91 2.01 -2.70
N HIS A 61 0.24 2.09 -1.56
CA HIS A 61 -1.21 2.20 -1.49
C HIS A 61 -1.62 3.21 -0.43
N ARG A 62 -2.55 4.11 -0.77
CA ARG A 62 -3.14 5.03 0.21
C ARG A 62 -4.39 4.39 0.77
N ILE A 63 -4.42 4.23 2.09
CA ILE A 63 -5.60 3.74 2.77
C ILE A 63 -6.59 4.90 2.87
N VAL A 64 -7.69 4.79 2.13
CA VAL A 64 -8.80 5.74 2.20
C VAL A 64 -9.97 5.11 2.92
N GLN A 65 -10.73 5.92 3.64
CA GLN A 65 -12.01 5.48 4.16
C GLN A 65 -12.92 5.17 2.98
N GLU A 66 -13.37 3.92 2.86
CA GLU A 66 -14.42 3.55 1.94
C GLU A 66 -15.71 4.21 2.43
N HIS A 67 -15.99 5.43 1.98
CA HIS A 67 -17.32 5.99 2.13
C HIS A 67 -18.25 5.11 1.28
N PRO A 68 -19.29 4.48 1.86
CA PRO A 68 -20.33 3.87 1.04
C PRO A 68 -20.90 5.00 0.18
N VAL A 69 -20.62 4.95 -1.12
CA VAL A 69 -21.19 5.92 -2.06
C VAL A 69 -22.67 5.57 -2.14
N SER A 70 -23.48 6.31 -1.38
CA SER A 70 -24.93 6.25 -1.47
C SER A 70 -25.34 6.84 -2.83
N TRP A 71 -25.33 6.04 -3.88
CA TRP A 71 -25.99 6.38 -5.14
C TRP A 71 -27.50 6.27 -4.94
N GLY A 72 -28.08 7.19 -4.19
CA GLY A 72 -29.50 7.27 -3.91
C GLY A 72 -30.00 8.68 -4.17
N GLY A 73 -30.44 8.92 -5.41
CA GLY A 73 -31.08 10.18 -5.77
C GLY A 73 -31.08 10.43 -7.28
N TRP A 74 -32.09 9.90 -7.97
CA TRP A 74 -32.74 10.48 -9.15
C TRP A 74 -34.19 10.01 -9.17
#